data_AF-A0A174BRJ2-F1
#
_entry.id   AF-A0A174BRJ2-F1
#
_cell.length_a   1.000
_cell.length_b   1.000
_cell.length_c   1.000
_cell.angle_alpha   90.00
_cell.angle_beta   90.00
_cell.angle_gamma   90.00
#
_symmetry.space_group_name_H-M   'P 1'
#
loop_
_entity.id
_entity.type
_entity.pdbx_description
1 polymer ?
#
loop_
_entity_poly.entity_id
_entity_poly.type
_entity_poly.pdbx_seq_one_letter_code
_entity_poly.pdbx_strand_id
1 'polypeptide(L)'
;MWKQLLVTALSFGFMSASAFAMSHPVTLEDQGSFYAGGKVVTAPGTYKDDEPTNFDGETLHGDAAYVFWQKPAKAKKNAMVFLHGYGQSGKTWETTPDGRDGFQNIFLEKGYSTYVVDEPRRGRAGNSTVPANLKAQPQDQLWYDNFRIGQWPDVYDNAAVPRDKESQEQFFYQMTPDTGAFDQDVVADAMTAVMERAGRGVLVTHSAGGGPGWLTAAHSDNVKGVIALEPGTFPFPKREVPAVEETTSPFPARGMEVSDEDFQKLLKIPMVVYFGDNIKTGSTPDSHWGLDNWRVRLNLANKWAEVMKEHGGDVQVIVLPDIGIKGNTHFLMADLNNQDVADEMVRWMHEKKLDR
;
A
#
# COMPACT_ATOMS: atom_id res chain seq x y z
N MET A 1 -13.56 -70.26 26.99
CA MET A 1 -14.14 -68.93 26.73
C MET A 1 -13.02 -67.92 26.73
N TRP A 2 -12.58 -67.41 25.57
CA TRP A 2 -11.93 -66.10 25.42
C TRP A 2 -12.13 -65.68 23.96
N LYS A 3 -12.88 -64.59 23.77
CA LYS A 3 -13.13 -63.97 22.48
C LYS A 3 -11.94 -63.08 22.14
N GLN A 4 -11.30 -63.30 20.99
CA GLN A 4 -10.36 -62.33 20.42
C GLN A 4 -11.17 -61.16 19.84
N LEU A 5 -10.97 -59.97 20.40
CA LEU A 5 -11.47 -58.71 19.86
C LEU A 5 -10.54 -58.28 18.71
N LEU A 6 -11.08 -58.23 17.50
CA LEU A 6 -10.53 -57.47 16.38
C LEU A 6 -10.72 -55.98 16.69
N VAL A 7 -9.64 -55.27 16.99
CA VAL A 7 -9.63 -53.80 17.03
C VAL A 7 -9.32 -53.32 15.62
N THR A 8 -10.35 -52.86 14.93
CA THR A 8 -10.20 -52.15 13.65
C THR A 8 -9.69 -50.74 13.96
N ALA A 9 -8.42 -50.49 13.68
CA ALA A 9 -7.86 -49.14 13.73
C ALA A 9 -8.43 -48.32 12.57
N LEU A 10 -9.46 -47.50 12.82
CA LEU A 10 -9.85 -46.43 11.92
C LEU A 10 -8.77 -45.35 11.99
N SER A 11 -7.87 -45.35 11.02
CA SER A 11 -7.01 -44.22 10.72
C SER A 11 -7.88 -43.06 10.21
N PHE A 12 -8.26 -42.17 11.12
CA PHE A 12 -8.76 -40.83 10.78
C PHE A 12 -7.60 -40.08 10.11
N GLY A 13 -7.60 -40.07 8.78
CA GLY A 13 -6.80 -39.13 8.01
C GLY A 13 -7.32 -37.73 8.33
N PHE A 14 -6.60 -36.99 9.17
CA PHE A 14 -6.71 -35.54 9.20
C PHE A 14 -6.28 -35.06 7.81
N MET A 15 -7.24 -34.79 6.92
CA MET A 15 -7.00 -33.86 5.84
C MET A 15 -6.80 -32.50 6.51
N SER A 16 -5.55 -32.14 6.76
CA SER A 16 -5.19 -30.74 6.86
C SER A 16 -5.56 -30.15 5.51
N ALA A 17 -6.74 -29.55 5.40
CA ALA A 17 -7.00 -28.60 4.34
C ALA A 17 -6.03 -27.45 4.59
N SER A 18 -4.83 -27.55 4.03
CA SER A 18 -3.97 -26.40 3.86
C SER A 18 -4.81 -25.39 3.11
N ALA A 19 -5.14 -24.26 3.74
CA ALA A 19 -5.72 -23.14 3.04
C ALA A 19 -4.75 -22.80 1.91
N PHE A 20 -5.10 -23.20 0.68
CA PHE A 20 -4.29 -22.89 -0.48
C PHE A 20 -4.49 -21.41 -0.72
N ALA A 21 -3.48 -20.62 -0.36
CA ALA A 21 -3.41 -19.18 -0.61
C ALA A 21 -3.06 -18.85 -2.08
N MET A 22 -3.43 -19.70 -3.03
CA MET A 22 -3.32 -19.50 -4.48
C MET A 22 -4.36 -20.37 -5.19
N SER A 23 -5.04 -19.81 -6.20
CA SER A 23 -5.97 -20.51 -7.08
C SER A 23 -5.28 -21.62 -7.88
N HIS A 24 -4.01 -21.41 -8.27
CA HIS A 24 -3.17 -22.39 -8.95
C HIS A 24 -1.70 -22.30 -8.50
N PRO A 25 -0.94 -23.41 -8.48
CA PRO A 25 0.48 -23.36 -8.15
C PRO A 25 1.27 -22.45 -9.12
N VAL A 26 2.03 -21.50 -8.58
CA VAL A 26 2.98 -20.69 -9.36
C VAL A 26 4.39 -21.26 -9.20
N THR A 27 5.03 -21.57 -10.33
CA THR A 27 6.46 -21.90 -10.34
C THR A 27 7.26 -20.60 -10.29
N LEU A 28 8.06 -20.44 -9.24
CA LEU A 28 8.96 -19.31 -9.09
C LEU A 28 10.29 -19.59 -9.79
N GLU A 29 10.74 -18.63 -10.58
CA GLU A 29 12.12 -18.61 -11.08
C GLU A 29 13.07 -18.28 -9.95
N ASP A 30 12.71 -17.30 -9.12
CA ASP A 30 13.53 -16.79 -8.04
C ASP A 30 12.66 -16.02 -7.02
N GLN A 31 13.15 -15.89 -5.80
CA GLN A 31 12.55 -15.08 -4.73
C GLN A 31 13.59 -14.69 -3.69
N GLY A 32 13.38 -13.58 -3.01
CA GLY A 32 14.27 -13.18 -1.93
C GLY A 32 13.87 -11.86 -1.29
N SER A 33 14.79 -11.29 -0.53
CA SER A 33 14.62 -9.99 0.08
C SER A 33 15.90 -9.17 0.03
N PHE A 34 15.75 -7.85 0.09
CA PHE A 34 16.86 -6.90 0.20
C PHE A 34 16.40 -5.60 0.86
N TYR A 35 17.37 -4.79 1.31
CA TYR A 35 17.14 -3.40 1.66
C TYR A 35 17.59 -2.49 0.52
N ALA A 36 16.90 -1.36 0.31
CA ALA A 36 17.23 -0.37 -0.72
C ALA A 36 17.13 1.06 -0.18
N GLY A 37 18.01 1.92 -0.69
CA GLY A 37 18.16 3.29 -0.21
C GLY A 37 18.75 3.36 1.20
N GLY A 38 18.27 4.31 1.99
CA GLY A 38 18.76 4.59 3.33
C GLY A 38 20.07 5.37 3.36
N LYS A 39 20.56 5.61 4.56
CA LYS A 39 21.79 6.38 4.80
C LYS A 39 22.57 5.84 5.98
N VAL A 40 23.82 6.29 6.07
CA VAL A 40 24.71 6.00 7.19
C VAL A 40 24.92 7.28 7.98
N VAL A 41 24.62 7.23 9.28
CA VAL A 41 24.97 8.29 10.23
C VAL A 41 26.19 7.86 11.03
N THR A 42 27.15 8.75 11.24
CA THR A 42 28.34 8.49 12.06
C THR A 42 28.24 9.34 13.33
N ALA A 43 28.44 8.72 14.49
CA ALA A 43 28.51 9.44 15.74
C ALA A 43 29.74 10.37 15.76
N PRO A 44 29.68 11.53 16.42
CA PRO A 44 30.87 12.36 16.64
C PRO A 44 31.99 11.57 17.33
N GLY A 45 33.25 11.98 17.15
CA GLY A 45 34.40 11.35 17.79
C GLY A 45 35.12 10.34 16.90
N THR A 46 35.78 9.35 17.50
CA THR A 46 36.60 8.35 16.80
C THR A 46 36.38 6.97 17.40
N TYR A 47 36.12 6.00 16.54
CA TYR A 47 35.92 4.61 16.92
C TYR A 47 37.12 4.02 17.64
N LYS A 48 36.85 3.25 18.70
CA LYS A 48 37.85 2.55 19.50
C LYS A 48 37.41 1.12 19.78
N ASP A 49 38.09 0.17 19.15
CA ASP A 49 37.79 -1.27 19.23
C ASP A 49 37.90 -1.85 20.65
N ASP A 50 38.77 -1.26 21.49
CA ASP A 50 38.99 -1.67 22.88
C ASP A 50 38.00 -1.05 23.88
N GLU A 51 37.09 -0.16 23.43
CA GLU A 51 36.06 0.48 24.26
C GLU A 51 34.64 0.19 23.72
N PRO A 52 34.12 -1.06 23.81
CA PRO A 52 32.89 -1.50 23.10
C PRO A 52 31.58 -0.85 23.55
N THR A 53 31.59 -0.04 24.62
CA THR A 53 30.45 0.77 25.08
C THR A 53 30.66 2.26 24.89
N ASN A 54 31.78 2.67 24.27
CA ASN A 54 31.98 4.02 23.77
C ASN A 54 31.50 4.07 22.32
N PHE A 55 30.44 4.82 22.06
CA PHE A 55 29.81 4.88 20.74
C PHE A 55 30.39 5.97 19.83
N ASP A 56 31.45 6.67 20.24
CA ASP A 56 32.10 7.69 19.43
C ASP A 56 32.59 7.11 18.10
N GLY A 57 32.34 7.80 16.99
CA GLY A 57 32.74 7.35 15.65
C GLY A 57 32.05 6.09 15.12
N GLU A 58 31.13 5.47 15.89
CA GLU A 58 30.30 4.35 15.42
C GLU A 58 29.35 4.77 14.31
N THR A 59 28.89 3.80 13.52
CA THR A 59 27.97 4.05 12.39
C THR A 59 26.60 3.40 12.57
N LEU A 60 25.56 4.08 12.10
CA LEU A 60 24.18 3.60 12.06
C LEU A 60 23.68 3.62 10.61
N HIS A 61 23.39 2.44 10.07
CA HIS A 61 22.74 2.27 8.77
C HIS A 61 21.23 2.20 8.97
N GLY A 62 20.48 3.17 8.45
CA GLY A 62 19.03 3.23 8.65
C GLY A 62 18.29 3.97 7.54
N ASP A 63 16.97 4.11 7.72
CA ASP A 63 16.05 4.74 6.77
C ASP A 63 16.00 4.05 5.38
N ALA A 64 16.41 2.79 5.28
CA ALA A 64 16.26 1.99 4.07
C ALA A 64 14.87 1.35 4.01
N ALA A 65 14.32 1.15 2.81
CA ALA A 65 13.14 0.32 2.61
C ALA A 65 13.54 -1.16 2.67
N TYR A 66 12.67 -2.01 3.22
CA TYR A 66 12.79 -3.47 3.11
C TYR A 66 11.90 -3.95 1.97
N VAL A 67 12.39 -4.90 1.18
CA VAL A 67 11.65 -5.46 0.06
C VAL A 67 11.68 -6.98 0.13
N PHE A 68 10.51 -7.61 0.00
CA PHE A 68 10.39 -9.01 -0.38
C PHE A 68 9.90 -9.10 -1.82
N TRP A 69 10.52 -9.95 -2.63
CA TRP A 69 10.17 -10.07 -4.03
C TRP A 69 10.05 -11.52 -4.50
N GLN A 70 9.21 -11.72 -5.50
CA GLN A 70 9.01 -13.01 -6.16
C GLN A 70 8.93 -12.82 -7.67
N LYS A 71 9.60 -13.70 -8.42
CA LYS A 71 9.58 -13.71 -9.89
C LYS A 71 9.01 -15.04 -10.39
N PRO A 72 7.89 -15.04 -11.13
CA PRO A 72 7.36 -16.27 -11.71
C PRO A 72 8.20 -16.70 -12.92
N ALA A 73 8.23 -18.02 -13.20
CA ALA A 73 9.02 -18.62 -14.30
C ALA A 73 8.76 -18.02 -15.69
N LYS A 74 7.61 -17.39 -15.89
CA LYS A 74 7.25 -16.69 -17.13
C LYS A 74 6.83 -15.25 -16.81
N ALA A 75 7.74 -14.51 -16.19
CA ALA A 75 7.50 -13.13 -15.78
C ALA A 75 7.18 -12.21 -16.97
N LYS A 76 6.16 -11.38 -16.81
CA LYS A 76 5.88 -10.21 -17.65
C LYS A 76 7.00 -9.18 -17.52
N LYS A 77 7.07 -8.29 -18.50
CA LYS A 77 8.16 -7.31 -18.64
C LYS A 77 8.21 -6.28 -17.51
N ASN A 78 7.06 -5.76 -17.10
CA ASN A 78 6.98 -4.81 -16.00
C ASN A 78 6.65 -5.57 -14.70
N ALA A 79 7.32 -5.24 -13.61
CA ALA A 79 6.99 -5.71 -12.28
C ALA A 79 5.83 -4.91 -11.64
N MET A 80 5.23 -5.47 -10.60
CA MET A 80 4.32 -4.76 -9.69
C MET A 80 5.08 -4.43 -8.41
N VAL A 81 5.21 -3.14 -8.09
CA VAL A 81 5.93 -2.66 -6.90
C VAL A 81 4.92 -2.00 -5.96
N PHE A 82 4.74 -2.56 -4.76
CA PHE A 82 3.66 -2.20 -3.85
C PHE A 82 4.16 -1.39 -2.64
N LEU A 83 3.60 -0.19 -2.45
CA LEU A 83 3.90 0.72 -1.35
C LEU A 83 2.64 0.97 -0.49
N HIS A 84 2.67 0.49 0.76
CA HIS A 84 1.56 0.59 1.70
C HIS A 84 1.32 2.02 2.23
N GLY A 85 0.24 2.20 2.99
CA GLY A 85 -0.11 3.47 3.64
C GLY A 85 0.33 3.60 5.10
N TYR A 86 -0.25 4.59 5.79
CA TYR A 86 0.02 4.88 7.20
C TYR A 86 -0.40 3.73 8.12
N GLY A 87 0.41 3.45 9.13
CA GLY A 87 0.10 2.46 10.16
C GLY A 87 0.03 1.02 9.65
N GLN A 88 0.49 0.78 8.42
CA GLN A 88 0.49 -0.52 7.75
C GLN A 88 1.92 -0.96 7.41
N SER A 89 2.07 -2.12 6.78
CA SER A 89 3.31 -2.67 6.26
C SER A 89 3.03 -3.40 4.93
N GLY A 90 4.00 -4.12 4.39
CA GLY A 90 3.84 -5.04 3.27
C GLY A 90 2.65 -5.98 3.42
N LYS A 91 2.24 -6.30 4.67
CA LYS A 91 1.05 -7.09 5.02
C LYS A 91 -0.24 -6.60 4.35
N THR A 92 -0.33 -5.32 3.95
CA THR A 92 -1.44 -4.77 3.16
C THR A 92 -1.68 -5.54 1.86
N TRP A 93 -0.63 -6.09 1.26
CA TRP A 93 -0.65 -6.72 -0.07
C TRP A 93 -0.61 -8.25 -0.01
N GLU A 94 -0.27 -8.81 1.15
CA GLU A 94 -0.21 -10.25 1.40
C GLU A 94 -1.62 -10.82 1.65
N THR A 95 -1.73 -12.06 2.15
CA THR A 95 -2.99 -12.73 2.51
C THR A 95 -3.98 -11.80 3.22
N THR A 96 -5.25 -11.79 2.80
CA THR A 96 -6.29 -10.92 3.37
C THR A 96 -6.60 -11.29 4.84
N PRO A 97 -7.27 -10.42 5.61
CA PRO A 97 -7.61 -10.72 7.00
C PRO A 97 -8.42 -12.02 7.20
N ASP A 98 -9.20 -12.44 6.20
CA ASP A 98 -9.96 -13.70 6.19
C ASP A 98 -9.22 -14.87 5.51
N GLY A 99 -7.93 -14.73 5.21
CA GLY A 99 -7.11 -15.83 4.71
C GLY A 99 -7.13 -16.06 3.19
N ARG A 100 -7.78 -15.19 2.41
CA ARG A 100 -7.75 -15.24 0.94
C ARG A 100 -6.47 -14.61 0.38
N ASP A 101 -6.31 -14.70 -0.93
CA ASP A 101 -5.17 -14.14 -1.64
C ASP A 101 -5.24 -12.62 -1.66
N GLY A 102 -4.15 -11.97 -1.28
CA GLY A 102 -3.94 -10.56 -1.53
C GLY A 102 -3.28 -10.31 -2.89
N PHE A 103 -3.08 -9.03 -3.20
CA PHE A 103 -2.49 -8.58 -4.47
C PHE A 103 -1.11 -9.17 -4.75
N GLN A 104 -0.29 -9.45 -3.74
CA GLN A 104 0.98 -10.14 -3.94
C GLN A 104 0.79 -11.46 -4.69
N ASN A 105 -0.12 -12.32 -4.23
CA ASN A 105 -0.36 -13.63 -4.84
C ASN A 105 -1.15 -13.48 -6.14
N ILE A 106 -2.19 -12.65 -6.14
CA ILE A 106 -3.04 -12.44 -7.33
C ILE A 106 -2.20 -11.95 -8.54
N PHE A 107 -1.30 -10.99 -8.35
CA PHE A 107 -0.46 -10.50 -9.45
C PHE A 107 0.68 -11.47 -9.81
N LEU A 108 1.19 -12.24 -8.83
CA LEU A 108 2.15 -13.31 -9.09
C LEU A 108 1.56 -14.41 -9.98
N GLU A 109 0.31 -14.83 -9.71
CA GLU A 109 -0.46 -15.77 -10.54
C GLU A 109 -0.72 -15.23 -11.95
N LYS A 110 -0.95 -13.92 -12.07
CA LYS A 110 -1.11 -13.24 -13.37
C LYS A 110 0.22 -13.05 -14.12
N GLY A 111 1.32 -13.58 -13.59
CA GLY A 111 2.63 -13.62 -14.23
C GLY A 111 3.48 -12.36 -14.03
N TYR A 112 3.14 -11.50 -13.07
CA TYR A 112 3.98 -10.35 -12.73
C TYR A 112 5.01 -10.72 -11.67
N SER A 113 6.21 -10.16 -11.77
CA SER A 113 7.11 -10.14 -10.61
C SER A 113 6.53 -9.17 -9.58
N THR A 114 6.49 -9.55 -8.32
CA THR A 114 5.95 -8.73 -7.24
C THR A 114 7.07 -8.27 -6.31
N TYR A 115 7.04 -7.00 -5.91
CA TYR A 115 7.94 -6.41 -4.93
C TYR A 115 7.07 -5.75 -3.85
N VAL A 116 7.01 -6.38 -2.69
CA VAL A 116 6.24 -5.90 -1.53
C VAL A 116 7.21 -5.16 -0.61
N VAL A 117 6.92 -3.89 -0.36
CA VAL A 117 7.82 -2.98 0.35
C VAL A 117 7.29 -2.64 1.73
N ASP A 118 8.16 -2.69 2.74
CA ASP A 118 8.00 -1.92 3.97
C ASP A 118 8.77 -0.61 3.81
N GLU A 119 8.07 0.53 3.90
CA GLU A 119 8.70 1.84 3.76
C GLU A 119 9.66 2.14 4.93
N PRO A 120 10.66 3.03 4.75
CA PRO A 120 11.55 3.43 5.83
C PRO A 120 10.82 3.74 7.14
N ARG A 121 11.37 3.24 8.25
CA ARG A 121 10.83 3.44 9.61
C ARG A 121 9.52 2.70 9.86
N ARG A 122 9.22 1.63 9.11
CA ARG A 122 8.04 0.78 9.28
C ARG A 122 8.37 -0.70 9.22
N GLY A 123 7.69 -1.53 10.01
CA GLY A 123 7.79 -2.99 9.89
C GLY A 123 9.25 -3.50 9.93
N ARG A 124 9.63 -4.29 8.91
CA ARG A 124 11.00 -4.83 8.74
C ARG A 124 12.03 -3.75 8.37
N ALA A 125 11.59 -2.58 7.94
CA ALA A 125 12.38 -1.37 7.69
C ALA A 125 12.45 -0.43 8.91
N GLY A 126 12.27 -0.97 10.12
CA GLY A 126 12.16 -0.18 11.35
C GLY A 126 13.45 0.47 11.88
N ASN A 127 14.62 0.27 11.25
CA ASN A 127 15.87 0.89 11.73
C ASN A 127 15.97 2.35 11.29
N SER A 128 15.46 3.26 12.13
CA SER A 128 15.42 4.70 11.90
C SER A 128 16.75 5.37 12.22
N THR A 129 17.12 6.39 11.45
CA THR A 129 18.25 7.29 11.81
C THR A 129 17.84 8.49 12.66
N VAL A 130 16.54 8.65 12.90
CA VAL A 130 15.98 9.69 13.77
C VAL A 130 15.31 9.05 14.98
N PRO A 131 15.45 9.64 16.18
CA PRO A 131 14.84 9.08 17.38
C PRO A 131 13.30 9.16 17.31
N ALA A 132 12.62 8.19 17.92
CA ALA A 132 11.17 8.18 18.07
C ALA A 132 10.73 7.66 19.43
N ASN A 133 9.60 8.19 19.92
CA ASN A 133 8.90 7.69 21.09
C ASN A 133 7.63 6.97 20.63
N LEU A 134 7.62 5.65 20.71
CA LEU A 134 6.45 4.83 20.36
C LEU A 134 5.38 4.92 21.46
N LYS A 135 4.14 5.21 21.06
CA LYS A 135 2.99 5.24 21.97
C LYS A 135 2.07 4.06 21.69
N ALA A 136 1.71 3.31 22.73
CA ALA A 136 0.69 2.27 22.68
C ALA A 136 -0.71 2.88 22.87
N GLN A 137 -1.15 3.71 21.92
CA GLN A 137 -2.44 4.40 21.96
C GLN A 137 -3.53 3.54 21.29
N PRO A 138 -4.62 3.16 21.99
CA PRO A 138 -5.77 2.51 21.36
C PRO A 138 -6.44 3.45 20.35
N GLN A 139 -6.66 2.96 19.13
CA GLN A 139 -7.19 3.77 18.00
C GLN A 139 -8.00 2.95 16.98
N ASP A 140 -8.36 1.71 17.29
CA ASP A 140 -9.03 0.78 16.37
C ASP A 140 -10.32 1.37 15.80
N GLN A 141 -11.15 1.99 16.66
CA GLN A 141 -12.42 2.60 16.24
C GLN A 141 -12.23 3.80 15.31
N LEU A 142 -11.18 4.60 15.57
CA LEU A 142 -10.83 5.73 14.70
C LEU A 142 -10.51 5.23 13.29
N TRP A 143 -9.71 4.17 13.20
CA TRP A 143 -9.30 3.60 11.92
C TRP A 143 -10.42 2.82 11.25
N TYR A 144 -11.26 2.12 12.01
CA TYR A 144 -12.44 1.43 11.48
C TYR A 144 -13.38 2.38 10.73
N ASP A 145 -13.71 3.51 11.36
CA ASP A 145 -14.54 4.56 10.75
C ASP A 145 -13.82 5.19 9.54
N ASN A 146 -12.53 5.51 9.69
CA ASN A 146 -11.75 6.08 8.60
C ASN A 146 -11.62 5.13 7.41
N PHE A 147 -11.55 3.82 7.62
CA PHE A 147 -11.38 2.85 6.54
C PHE A 147 -12.70 2.50 5.85
N ARG A 148 -13.80 3.13 6.27
CA ARG A 148 -15.15 2.94 5.72
C ARG A 148 -15.61 1.49 5.78
N ILE A 149 -15.19 0.78 6.83
CA ILE A 149 -15.73 -0.55 7.15
C ILE A 149 -17.18 -0.39 7.64
N GLY A 150 -17.43 0.66 8.43
CA GLY A 150 -18.75 1.04 8.89
C GLY A 150 -18.70 2.26 9.79
N GLN A 151 -19.69 2.40 10.67
CA GLN A 151 -19.69 3.35 11.77
C GLN A 151 -19.68 2.55 13.05
N TRP A 152 -18.55 2.53 13.76
CA TRP A 152 -18.37 1.63 14.89
C TRP A 152 -19.54 1.69 15.89
N PRO A 153 -20.07 0.52 16.35
CA PRO A 153 -19.59 -0.84 16.09
C PRO A 153 -20.17 -1.51 14.84
N ASP A 154 -21.05 -0.81 14.11
CA ASP A 154 -21.78 -1.38 12.99
C ASP A 154 -20.94 -1.40 11.71
N VAL A 155 -21.11 -2.43 10.88
CA VAL A 155 -20.49 -2.55 9.55
C VAL A 155 -21.49 -2.02 8.52
N TYR A 156 -21.04 -1.29 7.49
CA TYR A 156 -21.96 -0.89 6.42
C TYR A 156 -22.55 -2.12 5.70
N ASP A 157 -23.85 -2.08 5.38
CA ASP A 157 -24.56 -3.21 4.79
C ASP A 157 -23.93 -3.66 3.46
N ASN A 158 -23.48 -2.72 2.65
CA ASN A 158 -22.85 -3.00 1.36
C ASN A 158 -21.34 -3.28 1.44
N ALA A 159 -20.68 -3.09 2.60
CA ALA A 159 -19.23 -3.24 2.69
C ALA A 159 -18.77 -4.66 2.29
N ALA A 160 -17.82 -4.74 1.37
CA ALA A 160 -17.24 -5.98 0.88
C ALA A 160 -16.20 -6.53 1.87
N VAL A 161 -16.59 -6.69 3.14
CA VAL A 161 -15.71 -7.22 4.21
C VAL A 161 -16.29 -8.49 4.81
N PRO A 162 -15.43 -9.41 5.26
CA PRO A 162 -15.83 -10.53 6.12
C PRO A 162 -16.59 -10.03 7.36
N ARG A 163 -17.56 -10.81 7.83
CA ARG A 163 -18.44 -10.44 8.95
C ARG A 163 -18.14 -11.22 10.23
N ASP A 164 -17.17 -12.12 10.20
CA ASP A 164 -16.73 -12.87 11.36
C ASP A 164 -15.70 -12.11 12.19
N LYS A 165 -15.66 -12.46 13.48
CA LYS A 165 -14.81 -11.82 14.47
C LYS A 165 -13.32 -12.04 14.21
N GLU A 166 -12.93 -13.20 13.71
CA GLU A 166 -11.53 -13.57 13.50
C GLU A 166 -10.90 -12.68 12.43
N SER A 167 -11.59 -12.49 11.30
CA SER A 167 -11.15 -11.59 10.23
C SER A 167 -11.02 -10.15 10.70
N GLN A 168 -11.94 -9.67 11.54
CA GLN A 168 -11.85 -8.35 12.14
C GLN A 168 -10.63 -8.21 13.05
N GLU A 169 -10.35 -9.22 13.87
CA GLU A 169 -9.15 -9.24 14.73
C GLU A 169 -7.86 -9.23 13.89
N GLN A 170 -7.78 -10.04 12.83
CA GLN A 170 -6.63 -10.05 11.90
C GLN A 170 -6.42 -8.68 11.25
N PHE A 171 -7.50 -7.97 10.90
CA PHE A 171 -7.39 -6.63 10.33
C PHE A 171 -6.80 -5.60 11.31
N PHE A 172 -7.11 -5.70 12.60
CA PHE A 172 -6.46 -4.83 13.60
C PHE A 172 -5.03 -5.27 13.91
N TYR A 173 -4.73 -6.57 13.90
CA TYR A 173 -3.38 -7.08 14.14
C TYR A 173 -2.35 -6.68 13.09
N GLN A 174 -2.75 -6.37 11.85
CA GLN A 174 -1.81 -5.94 10.80
C GLN A 174 -1.33 -4.49 10.96
N MET A 175 -1.90 -3.71 11.88
CA MET A 175 -1.40 -2.35 12.15
C MET A 175 -0.02 -2.37 12.80
N THR A 176 0.87 -1.49 12.38
CA THR A 176 2.23 -1.38 12.93
C THR A 176 2.68 0.08 13.01
N PRO A 177 3.43 0.48 14.06
CA PRO A 177 3.77 1.89 14.27
C PRO A 177 4.92 2.36 13.38
N ASP A 178 5.02 3.67 13.23
CA ASP A 178 6.23 4.34 12.75
C ASP A 178 7.34 4.34 13.82
N THR A 179 8.55 3.91 13.47
CA THR A 179 9.74 3.94 14.32
C THR A 179 10.57 5.22 14.18
N GLY A 180 10.04 6.21 13.46
CA GLY A 180 10.62 7.52 13.17
C GLY A 180 9.55 8.46 12.62
N ALA A 181 9.77 9.77 12.60
CA ALA A 181 8.81 10.68 11.99
C ALA A 181 8.60 10.32 10.50
N PHE A 182 7.37 10.37 9.99
CA PHE A 182 7.10 10.19 8.56
C PHE A 182 7.74 11.34 7.77
N ASP A 183 8.40 11.00 6.67
CA ASP A 183 9.10 11.93 5.79
C ASP A 183 8.96 11.45 4.35
N GLN A 184 8.28 12.23 3.51
CA GLN A 184 7.97 11.83 2.13
C GLN A 184 9.22 11.66 1.28
N ASP A 185 10.22 12.52 1.47
CA ASP A 185 11.44 12.50 0.66
C ASP A 185 12.27 11.25 1.01
N VAL A 186 12.35 10.91 2.30
CA VAL A 186 13.03 9.67 2.75
C VAL A 186 12.38 8.42 2.15
N VAL A 187 11.05 8.36 2.13
CA VAL A 187 10.33 7.23 1.52
C VAL A 187 10.51 7.21 0.01
N ALA A 188 10.41 8.37 -0.66
CA ALA A 188 10.55 8.49 -2.12
C ALA A 188 11.97 8.13 -2.61
N ASP A 189 13.01 8.55 -1.88
CA ASP A 189 14.40 8.20 -2.16
C ASP A 189 14.61 6.68 -2.06
N ALA A 190 14.11 6.07 -0.98
CA ALA A 190 14.22 4.63 -0.80
C ALA A 190 13.44 3.87 -1.89
N MET A 191 12.23 4.31 -2.22
CA MET A 191 11.42 3.73 -3.28
C MET A 191 12.02 3.91 -4.68
N THR A 192 12.72 5.02 -4.94
CA THR A 192 13.49 5.21 -6.17
C THR A 192 14.58 4.17 -6.29
N ALA A 193 15.32 3.89 -5.20
CA ALA A 193 16.30 2.80 -5.16
C ALA A 193 15.66 1.40 -5.27
N VAL A 194 14.44 1.20 -4.76
CA VAL A 194 13.67 -0.04 -5.00
C VAL A 194 13.37 -0.19 -6.49
N MET A 195 12.91 0.86 -7.16
CA MET A 195 12.62 0.85 -8.59
C MET A 195 13.88 0.62 -9.45
N GLU A 196 15.05 1.10 -9.04
CA GLU A 196 16.33 0.76 -9.68
C GLU A 196 16.65 -0.74 -9.63
N ARG A 197 16.35 -1.40 -8.49
CA ARG A 197 16.56 -2.84 -8.30
C ARG A 197 15.51 -3.69 -8.99
N ALA A 198 14.25 -3.27 -8.94
CA ALA A 198 13.12 -3.95 -9.59
C ALA A 198 13.18 -3.80 -11.13
N GLY A 199 13.83 -2.73 -11.60
CA GLY A 199 13.81 -2.35 -13.00
C GLY A 199 12.43 -1.81 -13.39
N ARG A 200 12.05 -2.03 -14.64
CA ARG A 200 10.79 -1.48 -15.17
C ARG A 200 9.59 -2.01 -14.40
N GLY A 201 8.74 -1.13 -13.88
CA GLY A 201 7.60 -1.54 -13.07
C GLY A 201 6.43 -0.57 -13.11
N VAL A 202 5.27 -1.07 -12.70
CA VAL A 202 4.11 -0.29 -12.33
C VAL A 202 4.14 -0.11 -10.82
N LEU A 203 4.15 1.15 -10.38
CA LEU A 203 4.12 1.50 -8.97
C LEU A 203 2.67 1.47 -8.48
N VAL A 204 2.38 0.66 -7.48
CA VAL A 204 1.09 0.55 -6.83
C VAL A 204 1.19 1.13 -5.43
N THR A 205 0.40 2.16 -5.13
CA THR A 205 0.47 2.86 -3.86
C THR A 205 -0.87 2.88 -3.16
N HIS A 206 -0.87 2.93 -1.83
CA HIS A 206 -2.10 3.06 -1.05
C HIS A 206 -2.04 4.22 -0.07
N SER A 207 -3.13 5.00 0.02
CA SER A 207 -3.34 5.95 1.11
C SER A 207 -2.19 6.96 1.27
N ALA A 208 -1.57 7.05 2.45
CA ALA A 208 -0.41 7.89 2.72
C ALA A 208 0.79 7.60 1.79
N GLY A 209 0.92 6.36 1.29
CA GLY A 209 1.96 5.99 0.32
C GLY A 209 1.79 6.69 -1.04
N GLY A 210 0.63 7.29 -1.32
CA GLY A 210 0.41 8.07 -2.53
C GLY A 210 1.38 9.26 -2.65
N GLY A 211 1.57 10.03 -1.58
CA GLY A 211 2.47 11.20 -1.57
C GLY A 211 3.90 10.89 -2.03
N PRO A 212 4.66 10.07 -1.28
CA PRO A 212 6.00 9.64 -1.70
C PRO A 212 5.98 8.81 -2.99
N GLY A 213 4.86 8.15 -3.31
CA GLY A 213 4.65 7.46 -4.58
C GLY A 213 4.71 8.39 -5.79
N TRP A 214 4.09 9.56 -5.71
CA TRP A 214 4.16 10.57 -6.76
C TRP A 214 5.59 11.06 -6.97
N LEU A 215 6.32 11.33 -5.88
CA LEU A 215 7.73 11.73 -5.96
C LEU A 215 8.59 10.62 -6.56
N THR A 216 8.39 9.37 -6.13
CA THR A 216 9.08 8.20 -6.72
C THR A 216 8.86 8.11 -8.23
N ALA A 217 7.62 8.35 -8.70
CA ALA A 217 7.30 8.35 -10.12
C ALA A 217 8.00 9.50 -10.87
N ALA A 218 8.13 10.67 -10.25
CA ALA A 218 8.88 11.79 -10.82
C ALA A 218 10.40 11.53 -10.83
N HIS A 219 10.93 10.81 -9.85
CA HIS A 219 12.38 10.65 -9.67
C HIS A 219 12.96 9.40 -10.33
N SER A 220 12.12 8.40 -10.65
CA SER A 220 12.58 7.14 -11.23
C SER A 220 12.15 6.94 -12.69
N ASP A 221 13.13 6.86 -13.58
CA ASP A 221 12.92 6.46 -14.97
C ASP A 221 12.41 5.01 -15.11
N ASN A 222 12.39 4.21 -14.04
CA ASN A 222 11.92 2.83 -14.08
C ASN A 222 10.41 2.70 -13.86
N VAL A 223 9.73 3.75 -13.38
CA VAL A 223 8.26 3.76 -13.26
C VAL A 223 7.64 3.92 -14.64
N LYS A 224 6.76 2.99 -15.02
CA LYS A 224 6.09 2.95 -16.33
C LYS A 224 4.60 3.26 -16.26
N GLY A 225 4.03 3.18 -15.07
CA GLY A 225 2.67 3.61 -14.77
C GLY A 225 2.48 3.65 -13.26
N VAL A 226 1.48 4.39 -12.82
CA VAL A 226 1.10 4.46 -11.40
C VAL A 226 -0.35 4.03 -11.23
N ILE A 227 -0.59 3.12 -10.28
CA ILE A 227 -1.92 2.76 -9.81
C ILE A 227 -2.01 3.18 -8.34
N ALA A 228 -2.77 4.23 -8.06
CA ALA A 228 -2.94 4.74 -6.71
C ALA A 228 -4.32 4.37 -6.15
N LEU A 229 -4.31 3.68 -5.01
CA LEU A 229 -5.50 3.22 -4.31
C LEU A 229 -5.76 4.21 -3.18
N GLU A 230 -6.78 5.06 -3.36
CA GLU A 230 -7.21 6.08 -2.40
C GLU A 230 -6.09 6.92 -1.78
N PRO A 231 -5.26 7.60 -2.59
CA PRO A 231 -4.12 8.36 -2.12
C PRO A 231 -4.55 9.55 -1.23
N GLY A 232 -3.73 9.86 -0.23
CA GLY A 232 -4.01 10.92 0.75
C GLY A 232 -3.73 12.35 0.26
N THR A 233 -2.93 12.51 -0.79
CA THR A 233 -2.52 13.80 -1.38
C THR A 233 -2.20 13.63 -2.86
N PHE A 234 -2.06 14.74 -3.58
CA PHE A 234 -1.86 14.79 -5.02
C PHE A 234 -0.92 15.94 -5.41
N PRO A 235 -0.04 15.75 -6.42
CA PRO A 235 0.94 16.75 -6.85
C PRO A 235 0.32 17.80 -7.76
N PHE A 236 0.59 19.07 -7.48
CA PHE A 236 0.18 20.21 -8.28
C PHE A 236 1.41 21.04 -8.66
N PRO A 237 1.42 21.67 -9.85
CA PRO A 237 2.46 22.62 -10.19
C PRO A 237 2.31 23.87 -9.31
N LYS A 238 3.38 24.66 -9.27
CA LYS A 238 3.46 25.86 -8.46
C LYS A 238 2.29 26.81 -8.76
N ARG A 239 1.64 27.34 -7.70
CA ARG A 239 0.46 28.23 -7.76
C ARG A 239 -0.86 27.60 -8.21
N GLU A 240 -0.90 26.30 -8.52
CA GLU A 240 -2.14 25.58 -8.87
C GLU A 240 -2.59 24.62 -7.76
N VAL A 241 -1.92 24.66 -6.60
CA VAL A 241 -2.37 23.94 -5.40
C VAL A 241 -3.71 24.55 -4.95
N PRO A 242 -4.82 23.79 -4.94
CA PRO A 242 -6.10 24.31 -4.50
C PRO A 242 -6.09 24.62 -3.00
N ALA A 243 -6.96 25.55 -2.58
CA ALA A 243 -7.19 25.81 -1.17
C ALA A 243 -7.66 24.52 -0.45
N VAL A 244 -7.21 24.35 0.79
CA VAL A 244 -7.63 23.21 1.63
C VAL A 244 -9.13 23.33 1.89
N GLU A 245 -9.86 22.31 1.50
CA GLU A 245 -11.31 22.26 1.65
C GLU A 245 -11.70 22.09 3.12
N GLU A 246 -12.80 22.74 3.54
CA GLU A 246 -13.34 22.60 4.89
C GLU A 246 -13.80 21.16 5.15
N THR A 247 -13.48 20.65 6.34
CA THR A 247 -13.77 19.27 6.73
C THR A 247 -13.90 19.12 8.24
N THR A 248 -14.70 18.13 8.66
CA THR A 248 -14.76 17.63 10.03
C THR A 248 -13.64 16.62 10.35
N SER A 249 -12.90 16.15 9.33
CA SER A 249 -11.78 15.24 9.52
C SER A 249 -10.61 15.91 10.27
N PRO A 250 -9.98 15.22 11.23
CA PRO A 250 -8.73 15.68 11.84
C PRO A 250 -7.53 15.58 10.87
N PHE A 251 -7.72 14.97 9.69
CA PHE A 251 -6.69 14.75 8.68
C PHE A 251 -7.08 15.43 7.35
N PRO A 252 -7.00 16.77 7.26
CA PRO A 252 -7.42 17.50 6.08
C PRO A 252 -6.61 17.11 4.85
N ALA A 253 -7.28 16.96 3.71
CA ALA A 253 -6.64 16.69 2.43
C ALA A 253 -5.97 17.95 1.90
N ARG A 254 -4.64 17.91 1.76
CA ARG A 254 -3.83 19.02 1.24
C ARG A 254 -3.17 18.58 -0.05
N GLY A 255 -3.22 19.39 -1.10
CA GLY A 255 -2.38 19.18 -2.28
C GLY A 255 -0.91 19.42 -1.96
N MET A 256 -0.01 18.74 -2.66
CA MET A 256 1.43 18.95 -2.54
C MET A 256 1.94 19.78 -3.73
N GLU A 257 2.64 20.88 -3.47
CA GLU A 257 3.36 21.60 -4.52
C GLU A 257 4.59 20.79 -4.91
N VAL A 258 4.79 20.56 -6.21
CA VAL A 258 5.99 19.91 -6.75
C VAL A 258 6.77 20.88 -7.65
N SER A 259 8.04 20.55 -7.90
CA SER A 259 8.86 21.32 -8.84
C SER A 259 8.30 21.24 -10.26
N ASP A 260 8.56 22.26 -11.08
CA ASP A 260 8.17 22.25 -12.50
C ASP A 260 8.78 21.05 -13.22
N GLU A 261 10.02 20.67 -12.87
CA GLU A 261 10.70 19.51 -13.45
C GLU A 261 9.97 18.20 -13.11
N ASP A 262 9.64 17.98 -11.83
CA ASP A 262 8.95 16.77 -11.38
C ASP A 262 7.55 16.70 -11.99
N PHE A 263 6.83 17.83 -12.03
CA PHE A 263 5.53 17.89 -12.68
C PHE A 263 5.62 17.50 -14.16
N GLN A 264 6.60 18.01 -14.90
CA GLN A 264 6.81 17.66 -16.30
C GLN A 264 7.19 16.18 -16.52
N LYS A 265 7.83 15.53 -15.54
CA LYS A 265 8.08 14.08 -15.58
C LYS A 265 6.78 13.30 -15.33
N LEU A 266 5.97 13.73 -14.37
CA LEU A 266 4.69 13.10 -14.05
C LEU A 266 3.71 13.11 -15.21
N LEU A 267 3.65 14.19 -16.00
CA LEU A 267 2.79 14.28 -17.19
C LEU A 267 3.07 13.19 -18.24
N LYS A 268 4.25 12.56 -18.22
CA LYS A 268 4.67 11.54 -19.20
C LYS A 268 4.35 10.11 -18.76
N ILE A 269 3.85 9.92 -17.54
CA ILE A 269 3.57 8.60 -16.96
C ILE A 269 2.05 8.41 -16.92
N PRO A 270 1.50 7.33 -17.49
CA PRO A 270 0.07 7.05 -17.36
C PRO A 270 -0.26 6.71 -15.90
N MET A 271 -1.33 7.32 -15.36
CA MET A 271 -1.75 7.11 -13.97
C MET A 271 -3.25 6.82 -13.87
N VAL A 272 -3.60 5.97 -12.92
CA VAL A 272 -4.99 5.75 -12.50
C VAL A 272 -5.11 5.80 -10.99
N VAL A 273 -6.16 6.46 -10.52
CA VAL A 273 -6.53 6.56 -9.12
C VAL A 273 -7.86 5.83 -8.94
N TYR A 274 -7.91 4.90 -8.00
CA TYR A 274 -9.12 4.16 -7.65
C TYR A 274 -9.65 4.61 -6.29
N PHE A 275 -10.96 4.88 -6.23
CA PHE A 275 -11.73 5.07 -5.01
C PHE A 275 -12.81 4.02 -4.89
N GLY A 276 -13.02 3.53 -3.67
CA GLY A 276 -14.04 2.55 -3.33
C GLY A 276 -15.44 3.16 -3.19
N ASP A 277 -16.25 2.52 -2.35
CA ASP A 277 -17.64 2.88 -2.10
C ASP A 277 -17.80 3.65 -0.78
N ASN A 278 -19.03 4.05 -0.48
CA ASN A 278 -19.42 4.76 0.74
C ASN A 278 -18.71 6.13 0.88
N ILE A 279 -18.36 6.78 -0.23
CA ILE A 279 -17.78 8.12 -0.24
C ILE A 279 -18.87 9.14 -0.52
N LYS A 280 -19.00 10.14 0.35
CA LYS A 280 -19.93 11.25 0.13
C LYS A 280 -19.40 12.14 -1.00
N THR A 281 -20.30 12.60 -1.87
CA THR A 281 -20.00 13.58 -2.92
C THR A 281 -20.45 14.98 -2.51
N GLY A 282 -19.85 16.01 -3.10
CA GLY A 282 -20.20 17.42 -2.86
C GLY A 282 -19.24 18.12 -1.91
N SER A 283 -19.55 19.37 -1.56
CA SER A 283 -18.65 20.28 -0.83
C SER A 283 -19.07 20.58 0.60
N THR A 284 -20.19 20.03 1.07
CA THR A 284 -20.70 20.27 2.42
C THR A 284 -20.05 19.29 3.39
N PRO A 285 -19.44 19.75 4.50
CA PRO A 285 -18.91 18.86 5.53
C PRO A 285 -19.96 17.90 6.09
N ASP A 286 -19.61 16.62 6.23
CA ASP A 286 -20.42 15.60 6.90
C ASP A 286 -20.08 15.53 8.40
N SER A 287 -21.07 15.28 9.25
CA SER A 287 -20.86 15.11 10.69
C SER A 287 -20.07 13.84 11.02
N HIS A 288 -20.11 12.82 10.15
CA HIS A 288 -19.30 11.61 10.27
C HIS A 288 -17.93 11.89 9.66
N TRP A 289 -16.97 12.24 10.51
CA TRP A 289 -15.64 12.67 10.11
C TRP A 289 -14.93 11.68 9.18
N GLY A 290 -15.13 10.36 9.35
CA GLY A 290 -14.53 9.32 8.51
C GLY A 290 -15.08 9.33 7.08
N LEU A 291 -16.37 9.61 6.89
CA LEU A 291 -16.96 9.80 5.56
C LEU A 291 -16.50 11.12 4.94
N ASP A 292 -16.46 12.19 5.74
CA ASP A 292 -16.02 13.51 5.31
C ASP A 292 -14.55 13.52 4.87
N ASN A 293 -13.72 12.71 5.54
CA ASN A 293 -12.31 12.49 5.22
C ASN A 293 -12.11 12.04 3.76
N TRP A 294 -12.99 11.20 3.24
CA TRP A 294 -12.88 10.70 1.86
C TRP A 294 -13.58 11.57 0.84
N ARG A 295 -14.62 12.31 1.24
CA ARG A 295 -15.23 13.35 0.40
C ARG A 295 -14.18 14.36 -0.05
N VAL A 296 -13.40 14.91 0.88
CA VAL A 296 -12.37 15.91 0.54
C VAL A 296 -11.21 15.33 -0.28
N ARG A 297 -10.87 14.03 -0.10
CA ARG A 297 -9.84 13.36 -0.90
C ARG A 297 -10.30 13.09 -2.33
N LEU A 298 -11.54 12.67 -2.52
CA LEU A 298 -12.12 12.51 -3.86
C LEU A 298 -12.24 13.87 -4.57
N ASN A 299 -12.67 14.91 -3.87
CA ASN A 299 -12.70 16.27 -4.42
C ASN A 299 -11.30 16.77 -4.83
N LEU A 300 -10.28 16.53 -4.01
CA LEU A 300 -8.90 16.87 -4.34
C LEU A 300 -8.38 16.06 -5.53
N ALA A 301 -8.70 14.76 -5.62
CA ALA A 301 -8.35 13.90 -6.74
C ALA A 301 -8.94 14.40 -8.06
N ASN A 302 -10.19 14.85 -8.04
CA ASN A 302 -10.85 15.39 -9.23
C ASN A 302 -10.19 16.69 -9.69
N LYS A 303 -9.90 17.62 -8.76
CA LYS A 303 -9.14 18.85 -9.07
C LYS A 303 -7.74 18.55 -9.62
N TRP A 304 -7.06 17.56 -9.04
CA TRP A 304 -5.77 17.09 -9.54
C TRP A 304 -5.87 16.56 -10.97
N ALA A 305 -6.88 15.73 -11.24
CA ALA A 305 -7.07 15.14 -12.56
C ALA A 305 -7.41 16.20 -13.62
N GLU A 306 -8.16 17.24 -13.26
CA GLU A 306 -8.41 18.41 -14.11
C GLU A 306 -7.10 19.11 -14.47
N VAL A 307 -6.31 19.50 -13.48
CA VAL A 307 -5.00 20.16 -13.68
C VAL A 307 -4.07 19.30 -14.53
N MET A 308 -3.88 18.02 -14.19
CA MET A 308 -3.02 17.13 -14.97
C MET A 308 -3.45 17.04 -16.44
N LYS A 309 -4.76 16.95 -16.72
CA LYS A 309 -5.29 16.88 -18.09
C LYS A 309 -5.13 18.20 -18.84
N GLU A 310 -5.33 19.33 -18.19
CA GLU A 310 -5.09 20.66 -18.77
C GLU A 310 -3.64 20.84 -19.23
N HIS A 311 -2.70 20.24 -18.50
CA HIS A 311 -1.28 20.22 -18.84
C HIS A 311 -0.87 19.04 -19.74
N GLY A 312 -1.82 18.24 -20.25
CA GLY A 312 -1.59 17.17 -21.22
C GLY A 312 -1.18 15.82 -20.64
N GLY A 313 -1.37 15.59 -19.34
CA GLY A 313 -1.11 14.33 -18.66
C GLY A 313 -2.17 13.26 -18.92
N ASP A 314 -1.75 12.00 -18.88
CA ASP A 314 -2.63 10.83 -19.04
C ASP A 314 -3.06 10.27 -17.68
N VAL A 315 -4.10 10.86 -17.09
CA VAL A 315 -4.61 10.48 -15.77
C VAL A 315 -6.09 10.12 -15.76
N GLN A 316 -6.47 9.17 -14.91
CA GLN A 316 -7.85 8.76 -14.66
C GLN A 316 -8.13 8.71 -13.16
N VAL A 317 -9.34 9.12 -12.76
CA VAL A 317 -9.91 8.89 -11.44
C VAL A 317 -11.14 8.02 -11.64
N ILE A 318 -11.15 6.84 -11.03
CA ILE A 318 -12.21 5.85 -11.18
C ILE A 318 -12.81 5.59 -9.79
N VAL A 319 -14.10 5.86 -9.66
CA VAL A 319 -14.89 5.47 -8.50
C VAL A 319 -15.50 4.10 -8.82
N LEU A 320 -15.05 3.07 -8.11
CA LEU A 320 -15.36 1.65 -8.41
C LEU A 320 -16.87 1.37 -8.54
N PRO A 321 -17.76 1.94 -7.70
CA PRO A 321 -19.21 1.77 -7.87
C PRO A 321 -19.76 2.21 -9.23
N ASP A 322 -19.16 3.22 -9.87
CA ASP A 322 -19.60 3.75 -11.17
C ASP A 322 -19.35 2.76 -12.32
N ILE A 323 -18.42 1.83 -12.14
CA ILE A 323 -18.12 0.75 -13.08
C ILE A 323 -18.66 -0.61 -12.60
N GLY A 324 -19.51 -0.61 -11.56
CA GLY A 324 -20.20 -1.81 -11.08
C GLY A 324 -19.48 -2.62 -10.01
N ILE A 325 -18.28 -2.21 -9.58
CA ILE A 325 -17.54 -2.85 -8.48
C ILE A 325 -17.93 -2.13 -7.18
N LYS A 326 -18.78 -2.75 -6.36
CA LYS A 326 -19.47 -2.09 -5.24
C LYS A 326 -19.02 -2.61 -3.89
N GLY A 327 -19.21 -1.80 -2.86
CA GLY A 327 -18.96 -2.17 -1.46
C GLY A 327 -17.53 -2.00 -1.00
N ASN A 328 -16.62 -1.55 -1.86
CA ASN A 328 -15.20 -1.47 -1.49
C ASN A 328 -14.95 -0.49 -0.35
N THR A 329 -14.15 -0.93 0.61
CA THR A 329 -13.62 -0.12 1.70
C THR A 329 -12.37 0.65 1.25
N HIS A 330 -11.69 1.28 2.21
CA HIS A 330 -10.36 1.83 1.96
C HIS A 330 -9.32 0.75 1.61
N PHE A 331 -9.55 -0.51 2.01
CA PHE A 331 -8.67 -1.65 1.75
C PHE A 331 -9.19 -2.51 0.59
N LEU A 332 -9.47 -1.86 -0.53
CA LEU A 332 -9.95 -2.50 -1.77
C LEU A 332 -9.08 -3.65 -2.31
N MET A 333 -7.80 -3.74 -1.88
CA MET A 333 -6.91 -4.87 -2.16
C MET A 333 -7.17 -6.11 -1.30
N ALA A 334 -7.88 -5.97 -0.18
CA ALA A 334 -8.17 -7.03 0.79
C ALA A 334 -9.68 -7.31 0.96
N ASP A 335 -10.55 -6.47 0.40
CA ASP A 335 -12.00 -6.69 0.35
C ASP A 335 -12.37 -8.04 -0.30
N LEU A 336 -13.59 -8.52 -0.05
CA LEU A 336 -14.15 -9.78 -0.58
C LEU A 336 -14.15 -9.84 -2.11
N ASN A 337 -14.21 -8.69 -2.77
CA ASN A 337 -14.18 -8.53 -4.22
C ASN A 337 -12.83 -8.02 -4.74
N ASN A 338 -11.74 -8.20 -3.98
CA ASN A 338 -10.40 -7.74 -4.40
C ASN A 338 -9.94 -8.33 -5.75
N GLN A 339 -10.45 -9.49 -6.14
CA GLN A 339 -10.18 -10.05 -7.46
C GLN A 339 -10.75 -9.18 -8.61
N ASP A 340 -11.95 -8.61 -8.42
CA ASP A 340 -12.58 -7.71 -9.41
C ASP A 340 -11.76 -6.42 -9.55
N VAL A 341 -11.24 -5.90 -8.43
CA VAL A 341 -10.35 -4.74 -8.42
C VAL A 341 -9.03 -5.05 -9.13
N ALA A 342 -8.43 -6.22 -8.87
CA ALA A 342 -7.21 -6.65 -9.54
C ALA A 342 -7.42 -6.82 -11.06
N ASP A 343 -8.58 -7.33 -11.48
CA ASP A 343 -8.94 -7.48 -12.89
C ASP A 343 -9.14 -6.12 -13.58
N GLU A 344 -9.74 -5.16 -12.88
CA GLU A 344 -9.84 -3.77 -13.34
C GLU A 344 -8.45 -3.11 -13.50
N MET A 345 -7.54 -3.32 -12.56
CA MET A 345 -6.15 -2.87 -12.69
C MET A 345 -5.46 -3.49 -13.93
N VAL A 346 -5.70 -4.78 -14.19
CA VAL A 346 -5.16 -5.47 -15.38
C VAL A 346 -5.75 -4.91 -16.67
N ARG A 347 -7.07 -4.63 -16.71
CA ARG A 347 -7.73 -3.98 -17.84
C ARG A 347 -7.05 -2.64 -18.14
N TRP A 348 -6.87 -1.79 -17.14
CA TRP A 348 -6.21 -0.51 -17.30
C TRP A 348 -4.77 -0.68 -17.79
N MET A 349 -3.98 -1.59 -17.19
CA MET A 349 -2.62 -1.88 -17.65
C MET A 349 -2.57 -2.34 -19.10
N HIS A 350 -3.53 -3.16 -19.55
CA HIS A 350 -3.62 -3.61 -20.93
C HIS A 350 -3.87 -2.45 -21.91
N GLU A 351 -4.80 -1.55 -21.57
CA GLU A 351 -5.09 -0.35 -22.36
C GLU A 351 -3.87 0.57 -22.49
N LYS A 352 -3.09 0.69 -21.39
CA LYS A 352 -1.84 1.46 -21.36
C LYS A 352 -0.64 0.70 -21.90
N LYS A 353 -0.81 -0.55 -22.35
CA LYS A 353 0.26 -1.43 -22.88
C LYS A 353 1.38 -1.68 -21.86
N LEU A 354 1.01 -1.77 -20.58
CA LEU A 354 1.91 -2.04 -19.46
C LEU A 354 2.01 -3.52 -19.10
N ASP A 355 1.23 -4.39 -19.77
CA ASP A 355 1.19 -5.84 -19.57
C ASP A 355 1.94 -6.66 -20.62
N ARG A 356 2.56 -5.98 -21.61
CA ARG A 356 3.20 -6.54 -22.81
C ARG A 356 4.72 -6.67 -22.72
#